data_AF-A0AA38HVL6-F1
#
_entry.id   AF-A0AA38HVL6-F1
#
_cell.length_a   1.000
_cell.length_b   1.000
_cell.length_c   1.000
_cell.angle_alpha   90.00
_cell.angle_beta   90.00
_cell.angle_gamma   90.00
#
_symmetry.space_group_name_H-M   'P 1'
#
loop_
_entity.id
_entity.type
_entity.pdbx_description
1 polymer ?
#
loop_
_entity_poly.entity_id
_entity_poly.type
_entity_poly.pdbx_seq_one_letter_code
_entity_poly.pdbx_strand_id
1 'polypeptide(L)'
;MYHYDQETRKQFYESFGETEETVTEYINTIKLWLEKQTHLPEIMDDTRIRNILHLCKFNVEKTKEKIDNYYTLRTKYPNVFNGSNPKLQTLKETMATIHLCNHPKLLDGTHRVVFVGPKKKNVLDSVNGIKLFFCVYEIRLQEDLMIDDIVIVDMTNITFRDICTLSPRMVLAAVKIYKNTFSMRLRALYFVNSPAYVSIWMALFKLFLPVKIFGRVSSHRDSEILKEIFSPNDLPKDFGGSGPSLHELDEMMKQKFIEHQDRFDLLDTLKVDESLRPQTST
;
A
#
# COMPACT_ATOMS: atom_id res chain seq x y z
N MET A 1 -6.51 -13.41 -5.75
CA MET A 1 -6.96 -11.99 -5.79
C MET A 1 -6.26 -11.26 -6.91
N TYR A 2 -4.93 -11.27 -6.97
CA TYR A 2 -4.17 -10.67 -8.07
C TYR A 2 -3.69 -11.78 -9.00
N HIS A 3 -4.24 -11.83 -10.20
CA HIS A 3 -3.82 -12.79 -11.23
C HIS A 3 -3.62 -12.02 -12.52
N TYR A 4 -2.39 -12.01 -13.00
CA TYR A 4 -2.01 -11.39 -14.26
C TYR A 4 -1.32 -12.43 -15.10
N ASP A 5 -1.80 -12.59 -16.33
CA ASP A 5 -1.16 -13.45 -17.31
C ASP A 5 0.16 -12.81 -17.80
N GLN A 6 0.93 -13.62 -18.53
CA GLN A 6 2.19 -13.18 -19.12
C GLN A 6 1.98 -12.06 -20.15
N GLU A 7 0.84 -12.06 -20.84
CA GLU A 7 0.52 -11.07 -21.86
C GLU A 7 0.33 -9.67 -21.26
N THR A 8 -0.42 -9.57 -20.14
CA THR A 8 -0.59 -8.30 -19.41
C THR A 8 0.77 -7.75 -18.96
N ARG A 9 1.66 -8.60 -18.46
CA ARG A 9 3.02 -8.19 -18.05
C ARG A 9 3.85 -7.69 -19.23
N LYS A 10 3.80 -8.39 -20.36
CA LYS A 10 4.51 -8.04 -21.57
C LYS A 10 4.07 -6.66 -22.08
N GLN A 11 2.76 -6.42 -22.17
CA GLN A 11 2.20 -5.13 -22.59
C GLN A 11 2.67 -3.99 -21.68
N PHE A 12 2.81 -4.24 -20.38
CA PHE A 12 3.37 -3.26 -19.47
C PHE A 12 4.84 -2.94 -19.76
N TYR A 13 5.68 -3.95 -19.99
CA TYR A 13 7.09 -3.70 -20.31
C TYR A 13 7.24 -2.88 -21.58
N GLU A 14 6.49 -3.26 -22.62
CA GLU A 14 6.48 -2.55 -23.90
C GLU A 14 6.05 -1.09 -23.73
N SER A 15 5.10 -0.79 -22.82
CA SER A 15 4.69 0.59 -22.52
C SER A 15 5.80 1.47 -21.93
N PHE A 16 6.85 0.86 -21.36
CA PHE A 16 8.06 1.54 -20.87
C PHE A 16 9.26 1.37 -21.81
N GLY A 17 9.09 0.71 -22.95
CA GLY A 17 10.17 0.41 -23.89
C GLY A 17 11.11 -0.73 -23.45
N GLU A 18 10.62 -1.61 -22.57
CA GLU A 18 11.39 -2.72 -22.00
C GLU A 18 10.92 -4.07 -22.57
N THR A 19 11.76 -5.10 -22.45
CA THR A 19 11.44 -6.49 -22.82
C THR A 19 11.66 -7.44 -21.64
N GLU A 20 11.23 -8.70 -21.74
CA GLU A 20 11.48 -9.68 -20.67
C GLU A 20 12.99 -9.90 -20.47
N GLU A 21 13.77 -9.84 -21.54
CA GLU A 21 15.23 -9.94 -21.52
C GLU A 21 15.85 -8.76 -20.77
N THR A 22 15.48 -7.51 -21.09
CA THR A 22 16.05 -6.33 -20.40
C THR A 22 15.66 -6.31 -18.92
N VAL A 23 14.42 -6.66 -18.59
CA VAL A 23 13.98 -6.77 -17.19
C VAL A 23 14.76 -7.86 -16.44
N THR A 24 15.05 -8.99 -17.08
CA THR A 24 15.87 -10.05 -16.49
C THR A 24 17.31 -9.58 -16.23
N GLU A 25 17.91 -8.82 -17.15
CA GLU A 25 19.23 -8.20 -16.95
C GLU A 25 19.24 -7.22 -15.77
N TYR A 26 18.19 -6.40 -15.62
CA TYR A 26 18.05 -5.49 -14.50
C TYR A 26 17.94 -6.24 -13.17
N ILE A 27 17.16 -7.32 -13.10
CA ILE A 27 17.03 -8.16 -11.91
C ILE A 27 18.40 -8.73 -11.51
N ASN A 28 19.14 -9.30 -12.47
CA ASN A 28 20.48 -9.84 -12.24
C ASN A 28 21.45 -8.76 -11.73
N THR A 29 21.41 -7.57 -12.33
CA THR A 29 22.21 -6.42 -11.88
C THR A 29 21.90 -6.03 -10.44
N ILE A 30 20.64 -6.04 -10.05
CA ILE A 30 20.21 -5.73 -8.69
C ILE A 30 20.64 -6.81 -7.70
N LYS A 31 20.55 -8.10 -8.07
CA LYS A 31 21.01 -9.20 -7.21
C LYS A 31 22.52 -9.16 -6.96
N LEU A 32 23.32 -8.92 -7.99
CA LEU A 32 24.76 -8.73 -7.86
C LEU A 32 25.12 -7.51 -6.99
N TRP A 33 24.27 -6.48 -7.00
CA TRP A 33 24.43 -5.34 -6.09
C TRP A 33 24.05 -5.71 -4.65
N LEU A 34 22.96 -6.45 -4.45
CA LEU A 34 22.51 -6.93 -3.14
C LEU A 34 23.56 -7.79 -2.43
N GLU A 35 24.27 -8.65 -3.17
CA GLU A 35 25.39 -9.45 -2.63
C GLU A 35 26.49 -8.60 -2.00
N LYS A 36 26.64 -7.33 -2.43
CA LYS A 36 27.63 -6.38 -1.90
C LYS A 36 27.08 -5.54 -0.75
N GLN A 37 25.79 -5.62 -0.45
CA GLN A 37 25.13 -4.83 0.60
C GLN A 37 25.08 -5.62 1.92
N THR A 38 26.19 -5.69 2.62
CA THR A 38 26.34 -6.49 3.85
C THR A 38 25.46 -6.06 5.02
N HIS A 39 24.90 -4.84 5.00
CA HIS A 39 23.93 -4.37 5.99
C HIS A 39 22.51 -4.91 5.78
N LEU A 40 22.19 -5.36 4.57
CA LEU A 40 20.84 -5.84 4.25
C LEU A 40 20.65 -7.29 4.68
N PRO A 41 19.46 -7.66 5.20
CA PRO A 41 19.27 -8.93 5.89
C PRO A 41 18.98 -10.12 4.98
N GLU A 42 18.66 -9.88 3.70
CA GLU A 42 18.39 -10.93 2.72
C GLU A 42 18.69 -10.44 1.29
N ILE A 43 18.96 -11.38 0.39
CA ILE A 43 18.89 -11.13 -1.06
C ILE A 43 17.43 -11.30 -1.47
N MET A 44 16.81 -10.22 -1.94
CA MET A 44 15.41 -10.22 -2.39
C MET A 44 15.21 -11.15 -3.60
N ASP A 45 14.07 -11.84 -3.67
CA ASP A 45 13.73 -12.68 -4.81
C ASP A 45 13.36 -11.89 -6.06
N ASP A 46 13.46 -12.55 -7.21
CA ASP A 46 13.24 -11.98 -8.54
C ASP A 46 11.85 -11.37 -8.69
N THR A 47 10.81 -11.97 -8.09
CA THR A 47 9.43 -11.47 -8.19
C THR A 47 9.28 -10.12 -7.52
N ARG A 48 9.78 -9.97 -6.28
CA ARG A 48 9.76 -8.68 -5.58
C ARG A 48 10.64 -7.64 -6.27
N ILE A 49 11.84 -8.01 -6.71
CA ILE A 49 12.72 -7.08 -7.45
C ILE A 49 12.01 -6.55 -8.70
N ARG A 50 11.40 -7.46 -9.48
CA ARG A 50 10.64 -7.13 -10.69
C ARG A 50 9.49 -6.17 -10.42
N ASN A 51 8.72 -6.40 -9.37
CA ASN A 51 7.60 -5.52 -9.03
C ASN A 51 8.08 -4.14 -8.53
N ILE A 52 9.21 -4.07 -7.81
CA ILE A 52 9.81 -2.77 -7.45
C ILE A 52 10.35 -2.05 -8.69
N LEU A 53 10.99 -2.77 -9.63
CA LEU A 53 11.40 -2.22 -10.93
C LEU A 53 10.20 -1.60 -11.65
N HIS A 54 9.09 -2.34 -11.73
CA HIS A 54 7.84 -1.86 -12.32
C HIS A 54 7.38 -0.54 -11.68
N LEU A 55 7.30 -0.48 -10.34
CA LEU A 55 6.93 0.74 -9.62
C LEU A 55 7.93 1.88 -9.85
N CYS A 56 9.20 1.56 -10.07
CA CYS A 56 10.27 2.50 -10.38
C CYS A 56 10.41 2.83 -11.88
N LYS A 57 9.49 2.37 -12.73
CA LYS A 57 9.56 2.54 -14.20
C LYS A 57 10.89 2.01 -14.77
N PHE A 58 11.28 0.84 -14.30
CA PHE A 58 12.49 0.10 -14.68
C PHE A 58 13.82 0.84 -14.46
N ASN A 59 13.81 1.90 -13.65
CA ASN A 59 15.03 2.58 -13.26
C ASN A 59 15.78 1.76 -12.19
N VAL A 60 16.92 1.18 -12.58
CA VAL A 60 17.75 0.31 -11.72
C VAL A 60 18.25 1.03 -10.47
N GLU A 61 18.79 2.24 -10.59
CA GLU A 61 19.36 2.96 -9.44
C GLU A 61 18.30 3.36 -8.41
N LYS A 62 17.14 3.84 -8.87
CA LYS A 62 15.99 4.08 -7.99
C LYS A 62 15.53 2.78 -7.34
N THR A 63 15.54 1.67 -8.05
CA THR A 63 15.13 0.38 -7.50
C THR A 63 16.04 -0.07 -6.37
N LYS A 64 17.37 0.04 -6.53
CA LYS A 64 18.36 -0.22 -5.47
C LYS A 64 18.07 0.65 -4.23
N GLU A 65 17.86 1.96 -4.43
CA GLU A 65 17.47 2.88 -3.35
C GLU A 65 16.19 2.44 -2.63
N LYS A 66 15.18 1.94 -3.36
CA LYS A 66 13.93 1.47 -2.74
C LYS A 66 14.08 0.17 -1.99
N ILE A 67 14.86 -0.78 -2.51
CA ILE A 67 15.12 -2.04 -1.81
C ILE A 67 15.87 -1.77 -0.50
N ASP A 68 16.84 -0.87 -0.52
CA ASP A 68 17.54 -0.48 0.69
C ASP A 68 16.60 0.17 1.73
N ASN A 69 15.82 1.16 1.30
CA ASN A 69 14.81 1.80 2.15
C ASN A 69 13.78 0.77 2.66
N TYR A 70 13.44 -0.24 1.84
CA TYR A 70 12.49 -1.29 2.16
C TYR A 70 12.91 -2.09 3.40
N TYR A 71 14.19 -2.40 3.55
CA TYR A 71 14.68 -3.08 4.75
C TYR A 71 14.91 -2.10 5.90
N THR A 72 15.44 -0.91 5.61
CA THR A 72 15.76 0.12 6.59
C THR A 72 14.52 0.69 7.30
N LEU A 73 13.34 0.66 6.67
CA LEU A 73 12.12 1.21 7.25
C LEU A 73 11.75 0.54 8.58
N ARG A 74 12.07 -0.74 8.76
CA ARG A 74 11.64 -1.52 9.93
C ARG A 74 12.35 -1.04 11.19
N THR A 75 13.63 -0.71 11.07
CA THR A 75 14.42 -0.11 12.15
C THR A 75 14.08 1.37 12.33
N LYS A 76 13.78 2.09 11.23
CA LYS A 76 13.48 3.53 11.26
C LYS A 76 12.08 3.88 11.77
N TYR A 77 11.08 3.03 11.55
CA TYR A 77 9.68 3.25 11.92
C TYR A 77 9.11 2.10 12.76
N PRO A 78 9.69 1.81 13.94
CA PRO A 78 9.28 0.68 14.77
C PRO A 78 7.81 0.75 15.18
N ASN A 79 7.24 1.95 15.35
CA ASN A 79 5.83 2.12 15.69
C ASN A 79 4.86 1.60 14.61
N VAL A 80 5.32 1.48 13.37
CA VAL A 80 4.52 0.97 12.25
C VAL A 80 4.81 -0.52 12.00
N PHE A 81 6.06 -0.96 12.12
CA PHE A 81 6.47 -2.30 11.69
C PHE A 81 6.73 -3.30 12.82
N ASN A 82 6.94 -2.85 14.06
CA ASN A 82 7.00 -3.79 15.19
C ASN A 82 5.59 -4.25 15.55
N GLY A 83 5.43 -5.57 15.68
CA GLY A 83 4.14 -6.19 15.97
C GLY A 83 3.11 -5.83 14.90
N SER A 84 3.50 -5.89 13.62
CA SER A 84 2.60 -5.73 12.48
C SER A 84 2.17 -7.07 11.88
N ASN A 85 2.72 -8.19 12.35
CA ASN A 85 2.40 -9.51 11.82
C ASN A 85 0.90 -9.82 11.95
N PRO A 86 0.19 -10.09 10.83
CA PRO A 86 -1.25 -10.33 10.82
C PRO A 86 -1.73 -11.48 11.73
N LYS A 87 -0.85 -12.42 12.10
CA LYS A 87 -1.22 -13.51 13.03
C LYS A 87 -1.47 -13.06 14.46
N LEU A 88 -0.94 -11.89 14.83
CA LEU A 88 -1.05 -11.33 16.18
C LEU A 88 -2.51 -11.00 16.51
N GLN A 89 -2.90 -11.24 17.75
CA GLN A 89 -4.28 -11.08 18.21
C GLN A 89 -4.79 -9.65 18.00
N THR A 90 -3.97 -8.64 18.27
CA THR A 90 -4.29 -7.22 18.06
C THR A 90 -4.62 -6.91 16.59
N LEU A 91 -3.92 -7.54 15.65
CA LEU A 91 -4.12 -7.33 14.22
C LEU A 91 -5.36 -8.09 13.73
N LYS A 92 -5.62 -9.29 14.28
CA LYS A 92 -6.86 -10.05 14.04
C LYS A 92 -8.10 -9.28 14.52
N GLU A 93 -8.03 -8.69 15.71
CA GLU A 93 -9.09 -7.84 16.26
C GLU A 93 -9.32 -6.62 15.37
N THR A 94 -8.24 -5.97 14.91
CA THR A 94 -8.35 -4.83 13.98
C THR A 94 -8.99 -5.25 12.65
N MET A 95 -8.59 -6.38 12.05
CA MET A 95 -9.22 -6.91 10.83
C MET A 95 -10.72 -7.25 11.01
N ALA A 96 -11.15 -7.57 12.23
CA ALA A 96 -12.55 -7.79 12.55
C ALA A 96 -13.35 -6.48 12.66
N THR A 97 -12.70 -5.34 12.92
CA THR A 97 -13.35 -4.04 13.13
C THR A 97 -13.27 -3.09 11.95
N ILE A 98 -12.32 -3.27 11.04
CA ILE A 98 -12.16 -2.43 9.85
C ILE A 98 -12.36 -3.22 8.55
N HIS A 99 -12.89 -2.55 7.54
CA HIS A 99 -12.66 -2.87 6.14
C HIS A 99 -11.30 -2.30 5.75
N LEU A 100 -10.47 -3.17 5.18
CA LEU A 100 -9.20 -2.80 4.57
C LEU A 100 -8.95 -3.82 3.46
N CYS A 101 -9.52 -3.54 2.31
CA CYS A 101 -9.59 -4.50 1.23
C CYS A 101 -9.35 -3.87 -0.12
N ASN A 102 -8.82 -4.67 -1.03
CA ASN A 102 -8.50 -4.23 -2.37
C ASN A 102 -9.56 -4.73 -3.34
N HIS A 103 -9.93 -3.87 -4.28
CA HIS A 103 -10.67 -4.33 -5.43
C HIS A 103 -9.81 -5.31 -6.22
N PRO A 104 -10.31 -6.47 -6.68
CA PRO A 104 -9.49 -7.52 -7.32
C PRO A 104 -9.04 -7.14 -8.73
N LYS A 105 -9.80 -6.30 -9.44
CA LYS A 105 -9.41 -5.78 -10.76
C LYS A 105 -8.73 -4.42 -10.64
N LEU A 106 -7.75 -4.17 -11.51
CA LEU A 106 -7.23 -2.83 -11.72
C LEU A 106 -8.28 -1.99 -12.47
N LEU A 107 -8.53 -0.79 -11.97
CA LEU A 107 -9.32 0.20 -12.69
C LEU A 107 -8.49 0.76 -13.85
N ASP A 108 -9.11 0.87 -15.02
CA ASP A 108 -8.48 1.27 -16.30
C ASP A 108 -7.21 0.48 -16.63
N GLY A 109 -7.10 -0.74 -16.10
CA GLY A 109 -5.94 -1.62 -16.27
C GLY A 109 -4.69 -1.20 -15.49
N THR A 110 -4.69 -0.11 -14.72
CA THR A 110 -3.45 0.42 -14.10
C THR A 110 -3.57 0.78 -12.61
N HIS A 111 -4.77 1.09 -12.14
CA HIS A 111 -4.99 1.67 -10.82
C HIS A 111 -5.55 0.62 -9.85
N ARG A 112 -4.88 0.40 -8.72
CA ARG A 112 -5.48 -0.45 -7.68
C ARG A 112 -6.37 0.40 -6.80
N VAL A 113 -7.59 -0.08 -6.59
CA VAL A 113 -8.52 0.54 -5.65
C VAL A 113 -8.39 -0.13 -4.29
N VAL A 114 -8.21 0.68 -3.24
CA VAL A 114 -8.18 0.25 -1.85
C VAL A 114 -9.37 0.87 -1.11
N PHE A 115 -10.21 0.05 -0.47
CA PHE A 115 -11.30 0.50 0.38
C PHE A 115 -10.89 0.42 1.84
N VAL A 116 -11.17 1.48 2.60
CA VAL A 116 -10.85 1.59 4.02
C VAL A 116 -12.05 2.18 4.77
N GLY A 117 -12.41 1.60 5.90
CA GLY A 117 -13.46 2.18 6.75
C GLY A 117 -13.83 1.26 7.91
N PRO A 118 -14.24 1.78 9.07
CA PRO A 118 -14.63 0.94 10.18
C PRO A 118 -16.00 0.28 9.92
N LYS A 119 -16.11 -1.00 10.28
CA LYS A 119 -17.34 -1.80 10.14
C LYS A 119 -18.46 -1.31 11.06
N LYS A 120 -18.08 -0.67 12.17
CA LYS A 120 -18.97 -0.12 13.21
C LYS A 120 -18.37 1.18 13.75
N LYS A 121 -19.16 1.97 14.48
CA LYS A 121 -18.66 3.17 15.16
C LYS A 121 -17.83 2.82 16.40
N ASN A 122 -16.86 3.68 16.75
CA ASN A 122 -16.05 3.59 17.97
C ASN A 122 -15.15 2.35 18.11
N VAL A 123 -14.87 1.65 17.00
CA VAL A 123 -13.99 0.46 17.00
C VAL A 123 -12.68 0.69 16.23
N LEU A 124 -12.41 1.92 15.80
CA LEU A 124 -11.25 2.22 14.97
C LEU A 124 -9.98 2.29 15.83
N ASP A 125 -9.07 1.35 15.59
CA ASP A 125 -7.68 1.46 15.99
C ASP A 125 -6.86 1.97 14.79
N SER A 126 -6.67 3.28 14.73
CA SER A 126 -5.94 3.93 13.64
C SER A 126 -4.48 3.48 13.55
N VAL A 127 -3.85 3.13 14.67
CA VAL A 127 -2.44 2.71 14.70
C VAL A 127 -2.31 1.34 14.05
N ASN A 128 -3.07 0.35 14.54
CA ASN A 128 -3.04 -1.00 13.97
C ASN A 128 -3.64 -1.04 12.57
N GLY A 129 -4.58 -0.15 12.23
CA GLY A 129 -5.06 0.04 10.86
C GLY A 129 -3.95 0.45 9.89
N ILE A 130 -3.06 1.38 10.28
CA ILE A 130 -1.88 1.74 9.48
C ILE A 130 -0.92 0.56 9.32
N LYS A 131 -0.73 -0.25 10.38
CA LYS A 131 0.11 -1.47 10.28
C LYS A 131 -0.46 -2.45 9.27
N LEU A 132 -1.76 -2.75 9.36
CA LEU A 132 -2.44 -3.63 8.41
C LEU A 132 -2.36 -3.09 6.99
N PHE A 133 -2.52 -1.78 6.79
CA PHE A 133 -2.39 -1.14 5.48
C PHE A 133 -1.04 -1.48 4.85
N PHE A 134 0.07 -1.35 5.59
CA PHE A 134 1.39 -1.76 5.09
C PHE A 134 1.57 -3.27 4.93
N CYS A 135 0.85 -4.11 5.68
CA CYS A 135 0.85 -5.55 5.45
C CYS A 135 0.12 -5.92 4.15
N VAL A 136 -0.96 -5.20 3.79
CA VAL A 136 -1.59 -5.33 2.47
C VAL A 136 -0.59 -5.00 1.37
N TYR A 137 0.23 -3.95 1.55
CA TYR A 137 1.26 -3.62 0.57
C TYR A 137 2.37 -4.65 0.45
N GLU A 138 2.77 -5.30 1.55
CA GLU A 138 3.75 -6.38 1.49
C GLU A 138 3.30 -7.50 0.54
N ILE A 139 2.03 -7.91 0.63
CA ILE A 139 1.44 -8.91 -0.27
C ILE A 139 1.42 -8.39 -1.71
N ARG A 140 0.99 -7.15 -1.90
CA ARG A 140 0.91 -6.54 -3.24
C ARG A 140 2.28 -6.38 -3.89
N LEU A 141 3.34 -6.18 -3.12
CA LEU A 141 4.70 -6.14 -3.64
C LEU A 141 5.12 -7.46 -4.29
N GLN A 142 4.51 -8.57 -3.90
CA GLN A 142 4.75 -9.90 -4.48
C GLN A 142 3.78 -10.25 -5.61
N GLU A 143 2.53 -9.81 -5.53
CA GLU A 143 1.48 -10.30 -6.44
C GLU A 143 0.89 -9.26 -7.39
N ASP A 144 1.03 -7.96 -7.11
CA ASP A 144 0.29 -6.90 -7.80
C ASP A 144 1.14 -6.20 -8.89
N LEU A 145 0.49 -5.74 -9.96
CA LEU A 145 1.09 -5.02 -11.10
C LEU A 145 0.48 -3.62 -11.27
N MET A 146 0.16 -2.97 -10.14
CA MET A 146 -0.38 -1.62 -10.15
C MET A 146 0.70 -0.57 -10.48
N ILE A 147 0.29 0.54 -11.09
CA ILE A 147 1.15 1.73 -11.23
C ILE A 147 1.00 2.67 -10.03
N ASP A 148 -0.22 2.80 -9.52
CA ASP A 148 -0.60 3.69 -8.43
C ASP A 148 -1.94 3.28 -7.78
N ASP A 149 -2.29 3.92 -6.66
CA ASP A 149 -3.51 3.61 -5.90
C ASP A 149 -4.57 4.70 -5.99
N ILE A 150 -5.82 4.26 -6.04
CA ILE A 150 -6.99 5.05 -5.67
C ILE A 150 -7.46 4.54 -4.30
N VAL A 151 -7.40 5.39 -3.29
CA VAL A 151 -7.84 5.02 -1.94
C VAL A 151 -9.21 5.63 -1.68
N ILE A 152 -10.17 4.80 -1.27
CA ILE A 152 -11.53 5.18 -0.92
C ILE A 152 -11.71 4.93 0.57
N VAL A 153 -11.96 5.99 1.31
CA VAL A 153 -12.22 5.94 2.74
C VAL A 153 -13.71 6.19 2.98
N ASP A 154 -14.42 5.16 3.43
CA ASP A 154 -15.81 5.27 3.84
C ASP A 154 -15.90 5.85 5.26
N MET A 155 -16.42 7.07 5.34
CA MET A 155 -16.52 7.84 6.58
C MET A 155 -17.80 7.54 7.38
N THR A 156 -18.69 6.67 6.89
CA THR A 156 -20.01 6.37 7.50
C THR A 156 -19.93 6.10 9.01
N ASN A 157 -18.91 5.35 9.42
CA ASN A 157 -18.71 4.92 10.80
C ASN A 157 -17.53 5.60 11.50
N ILE A 158 -16.84 6.53 10.84
CA ILE A 158 -15.69 7.25 11.41
C ILE A 158 -16.21 8.41 12.25
N THR A 159 -15.92 8.42 13.55
CA THR A 159 -16.30 9.51 14.45
C THR A 159 -15.26 10.63 14.47
N PHE A 160 -15.62 11.81 14.97
CA PHE A 160 -14.66 12.90 15.18
C PHE A 160 -13.51 12.48 16.11
N ARG A 161 -13.81 11.67 17.15
CA ARG A 161 -12.80 11.12 18.07
C ARG A 161 -11.79 10.26 17.32
N ASP A 162 -12.26 9.39 16.43
CA ASP A 162 -11.41 8.51 15.64
C ASP A 162 -10.42 9.32 14.80
N ILE A 163 -10.89 10.39 14.15
CA ILE A 163 -9.99 11.26 13.37
C ILE A 163 -8.99 11.98 14.29
N CYS A 164 -9.38 12.42 15.49
CA CYS A 164 -8.47 13.00 16.49
C CYS A 164 -7.33 12.07 16.92
N THR A 165 -7.44 10.76 16.73
CA THR A 165 -6.33 9.84 16.98
C THR A 165 -5.22 9.93 15.92
N LEU A 166 -5.54 10.44 14.73
CA LEU A 166 -4.60 10.60 13.61
C LEU A 166 -3.79 11.88 13.78
N SER A 167 -2.64 11.79 14.45
CA SER A 167 -1.73 12.93 14.56
C SER A 167 -1.12 13.30 13.20
N PRO A 168 -0.86 14.60 12.93
CA PRO A 168 -0.14 15.03 11.73
C PRO A 168 1.21 14.33 11.53
N ARG A 169 1.92 14.04 12.63
CA ARG A 169 3.20 13.31 12.61
C ARG A 169 3.03 11.88 12.06
N MET A 170 1.98 11.17 12.49
CA MET A 170 1.69 9.82 11.99
C MET A 170 1.33 9.84 10.51
N VAL A 171 0.47 10.77 10.09
CA VAL A 171 0.08 10.89 8.67
C VAL A 171 1.29 11.23 7.79
N LEU A 172 2.15 12.15 8.22
CA LEU A 172 3.38 12.47 7.49
C LEU A 172 4.35 11.28 7.43
N ALA A 173 4.46 10.51 8.50
CA ALA A 173 5.26 9.28 8.49
C ALA A 173 4.68 8.25 7.50
N ALA A 174 3.36 8.02 7.52
CA ALA A 174 2.68 7.12 6.58
C ALA A 174 2.90 7.57 5.12
N VAL A 175 2.74 8.86 4.81
CA VAL A 175 2.99 9.41 3.47
C VAL A 175 4.47 9.24 3.05
N LYS A 176 5.41 9.44 3.97
CA LYS A 176 6.84 9.21 3.71
C LYS A 176 7.13 7.74 3.43
N ILE A 177 6.60 6.83 4.23
CA ILE A 177 6.77 5.38 4.04
C ILE A 177 6.17 4.98 2.69
N TYR A 178 4.91 5.35 2.44
CA TYR A 178 4.17 5.06 1.21
C TYR A 178 4.93 5.49 -0.05
N LYS A 179 5.42 6.73 -0.09
CA LYS A 179 6.09 7.28 -1.26
C LYS A 179 7.55 6.87 -1.37
N ASN A 180 8.33 7.05 -0.30
CA ASN A 180 9.77 6.96 -0.38
C ASN A 180 10.27 5.52 -0.26
N THR A 181 9.46 4.62 0.29
CA THR A 181 9.88 3.24 0.54
C THR A 181 9.28 2.29 -0.47
N PHE A 182 7.96 2.29 -0.60
CA PHE A 182 7.26 1.40 -1.52
C PHE A 182 7.18 1.94 -2.96
N SER A 183 7.79 3.11 -3.25
CA SER A 183 7.69 3.80 -4.56
C SER A 183 6.25 4.05 -5.03
N MET A 184 5.30 4.01 -4.12
CA MET A 184 3.90 4.07 -4.46
C MET A 184 3.48 5.49 -4.77
N ARG A 185 2.53 5.57 -5.69
CA ARG A 185 1.91 6.80 -6.11
C ARG A 185 0.47 6.74 -5.66
N LEU A 186 -0.01 7.82 -5.05
CA LEU A 186 -1.42 7.98 -4.77
C LEU A 186 -2.00 8.68 -6.00
N ARG A 187 -2.92 8.06 -6.74
CA ARG A 187 -3.65 8.73 -7.83
C ARG A 187 -4.70 9.66 -7.26
N ALA A 188 -5.50 9.14 -6.34
CA ALA A 188 -6.57 9.87 -5.66
C ALA A 188 -6.83 9.27 -4.27
N LEU A 189 -7.29 10.12 -3.35
CA LEU A 189 -7.83 9.73 -2.05
C LEU A 189 -9.23 10.35 -1.92
N TYR A 190 -10.25 9.50 -1.92
CA TYR A 190 -11.65 9.90 -1.79
C TYR A 190 -12.15 9.59 -0.38
N PHE A 191 -12.55 10.61 0.35
CA PHE A 191 -13.39 10.43 1.54
C PHE A 191 -14.85 10.48 1.10
N VAL A 192 -15.57 9.37 1.20
CA VAL A 192 -17.00 9.27 0.85
C VAL A 192 -17.85 9.16 2.10
N ASN A 193 -19.14 9.46 1.99
CA ASN A 193 -20.06 9.51 3.13
C ASN A 193 -19.56 10.45 4.24
N SER A 194 -18.90 11.54 3.83
CA SER A 194 -18.10 12.39 4.70
C SER A 194 -18.97 13.35 5.53
N PRO A 195 -18.92 13.28 6.87
CA PRO A 195 -19.64 14.20 7.73
C PRO A 195 -19.00 15.60 7.74
N ALA A 196 -19.80 16.61 8.11
CA ALA A 196 -19.40 18.01 8.02
C ALA A 196 -18.08 18.37 8.74
N TYR A 197 -17.76 17.70 9.84
CA TYR A 197 -16.52 17.94 10.61
C TYR A 197 -15.23 17.53 9.88
N VAL A 198 -15.31 16.75 8.80
CA VAL A 198 -14.12 16.37 8.01
C VAL A 198 -13.47 17.58 7.33
N SER A 199 -14.25 18.63 7.04
CA SER A 199 -13.74 19.89 6.49
C SER A 199 -12.65 20.55 7.36
N ILE A 200 -12.80 20.48 8.69
CA ILE A 200 -11.83 20.99 9.67
C ILE A 200 -10.51 20.21 9.56
N TRP A 201 -10.61 18.89 9.45
CA TRP A 201 -9.47 18.00 9.28
C TRP A 201 -8.75 18.19 7.95
N MET A 202 -9.51 18.38 6.88
CA MET A 202 -8.95 18.70 5.56
C MET A 202 -8.17 20.02 5.59
N ALA A 203 -8.69 21.04 6.28
CA ALA A 203 -7.98 22.30 6.46
C ALA A 203 -6.68 22.12 7.25
N LEU A 204 -6.69 21.30 8.31
CA LEU A 204 -5.49 21.00 9.10
C LEU A 204 -4.44 20.26 8.25
N PHE A 205 -4.82 19.18 7.56
CA PHE A 205 -3.86 18.41 6.75
C PHE A 205 -3.32 19.18 5.57
N LYS A 206 -4.07 20.14 5.01
CA LYS A 206 -3.56 21.05 3.97
C LYS A 206 -2.30 21.80 4.40
N LEU A 207 -2.15 22.09 5.70
CA LEU A 207 -0.98 22.81 6.23
C LEU A 207 0.28 21.93 6.30
N PHE A 208 0.11 20.62 6.43
CA PHE A 208 1.23 19.69 6.67
C PHE A 208 1.57 18.85 5.45
N LEU A 209 0.58 18.47 4.65
CA LEU A 209 0.78 17.60 3.49
C LEU A 209 1.43 18.35 2.33
N PRO A 210 2.33 17.70 1.57
CA PRO A 210 2.83 18.28 0.33
C PRO A 210 1.68 18.62 -0.63
N VAL A 211 1.75 19.79 -1.27
CA VAL A 211 0.70 20.29 -2.19
C VAL A 211 0.29 19.24 -3.23
N LYS A 212 1.26 18.50 -3.78
CA LYS A 212 1.01 17.43 -4.76
C LYS A 212 0.19 16.26 -4.21
N ILE A 213 0.30 15.95 -2.92
CA ILE A 213 -0.49 14.90 -2.28
C ILE A 213 -1.87 15.45 -1.93
N PHE A 214 -1.93 16.63 -1.30
CA PHE A 214 -3.20 17.25 -0.92
C PHE A 214 -4.11 17.50 -2.13
N GLY A 215 -3.55 17.91 -3.27
CA GLY A 215 -4.30 18.10 -4.52
C GLY A 215 -4.93 16.84 -5.10
N ARG A 216 -4.66 15.66 -4.52
CA ARG A 216 -5.27 14.37 -4.90
C ARG A 216 -6.32 13.91 -3.91
N VAL A 217 -6.55 14.68 -2.85
CA VAL A 217 -7.51 14.36 -1.80
C VAL A 217 -8.81 15.11 -2.08
N SER A 218 -9.93 14.39 -2.04
CA SER A 218 -11.26 14.98 -2.13
C SER A 218 -12.20 14.36 -1.10
N SER A 219 -13.23 15.12 -0.71
CA SER A 219 -14.20 14.71 0.30
C SER A 219 -15.61 14.97 -0.23
N HIS A 220 -16.47 13.96 -0.13
CA HIS A 220 -17.81 13.92 -0.70
C HIS A 220 -18.81 13.53 0.39
N ARG A 221 -19.99 14.17 0.41
CA ARG A 221 -21.01 13.94 1.44
C ARG A 221 -21.64 12.55 1.36
N ASP A 222 -21.67 11.98 0.16
CA ASP A 222 -22.19 10.67 -0.17
C ASP A 222 -21.13 9.88 -0.97
N SER A 223 -21.51 8.73 -1.51
CA SER A 223 -20.66 7.87 -2.34
C SER A 223 -20.96 7.95 -3.83
N GLU A 224 -21.74 8.93 -4.31
CA GLU A 224 -22.17 9.00 -5.71
C GLU A 224 -20.99 9.16 -6.69
N ILE A 225 -19.93 9.86 -6.27
CA ILE A 225 -18.68 9.99 -7.04
C ILE A 225 -18.10 8.62 -7.45
N LEU A 226 -18.36 7.56 -6.69
CA LEU A 226 -17.87 6.23 -7.03
C LEU A 226 -18.55 5.69 -8.30
N LYS A 227 -19.76 6.12 -8.65
CA LYS A 227 -20.42 5.73 -9.90
C LYS A 227 -19.76 6.35 -11.15
N GLU A 228 -19.00 7.43 -10.97
CA GLU A 228 -18.19 8.02 -12.04
C GLU A 228 -16.82 7.31 -12.19
N ILE A 229 -16.38 6.61 -11.13
CA ILE A 229 -15.09 5.93 -11.09
C ILE A 229 -15.22 4.47 -11.53
N PHE A 230 -16.30 3.79 -11.16
CA PHE A 230 -16.49 2.37 -11.42
C PHE A 230 -17.58 2.10 -12.45
N SER A 231 -17.42 1.01 -13.21
CA SER A 231 -18.55 0.41 -13.89
C SER A 231 -19.56 -0.12 -12.86
N PRO A 232 -20.87 -0.17 -13.17
CA PRO A 232 -21.87 -0.70 -12.25
C PRO A 232 -21.55 -2.12 -11.74
N ASN A 233 -20.90 -2.94 -12.56
CA ASN A 233 -20.55 -4.33 -12.24
C ASN A 233 -19.28 -4.47 -11.39
N ASP A 234 -18.43 -3.44 -11.34
CA ASP A 234 -17.21 -3.44 -10.54
C ASP A 234 -17.38 -2.67 -9.23
N LEU A 235 -18.33 -1.73 -9.16
CA LEU A 235 -18.63 -1.01 -7.92
C LEU A 235 -19.16 -1.99 -6.85
N PRO A 236 -18.60 -1.98 -5.62
CA PRO A 236 -19.13 -2.81 -4.54
C PRO A 236 -20.62 -2.57 -4.25
N LYS A 237 -21.33 -3.63 -3.89
CA LYS A 237 -22.76 -3.57 -3.51
C LYS A 237 -23.02 -2.60 -2.36
N ASP A 238 -22.07 -2.45 -1.44
CA ASP A 238 -22.14 -1.51 -0.31
C ASP A 238 -22.26 -0.04 -0.75
N PHE A 239 -21.88 0.27 -1.99
CA PHE A 239 -21.96 1.60 -2.59
C PHE A 239 -22.98 1.69 -3.73
N GLY A 240 -23.89 0.71 -3.84
CA GLY A 240 -24.98 0.71 -4.82
C GLY A 240 -24.62 0.12 -6.19
N GLY A 241 -23.51 -0.61 -6.30
CA GLY A 241 -23.16 -1.40 -7.48
C GLY A 241 -23.63 -2.86 -7.40
N SER A 242 -23.13 -3.70 -8.32
CA SER A 242 -23.39 -5.15 -8.34
C SER A 242 -22.12 -6.00 -8.17
N GLY A 243 -20.96 -5.37 -7.96
CA GLY A 243 -19.68 -6.04 -7.70
C GLY A 243 -19.57 -6.72 -6.33
N PRO A 244 -18.40 -7.27 -5.97
CA PRO A 244 -18.19 -7.89 -4.67
C PRO A 244 -18.39 -6.88 -3.54
N SER A 245 -19.05 -7.30 -2.47
CA SER A 245 -19.20 -6.51 -1.25
C SER A 245 -17.86 -6.30 -0.54
N LEU A 246 -17.77 -5.26 0.29
CA LEU A 246 -16.60 -5.02 1.15
C LEU A 246 -16.30 -6.22 2.06
N HIS A 247 -17.34 -6.94 2.50
CA HIS A 247 -17.15 -8.17 3.27
C HIS A 247 -16.49 -9.28 2.45
N GLU A 248 -16.96 -9.54 1.22
CA GLU A 248 -16.34 -10.52 0.33
C GLU A 248 -14.88 -10.15 0.02
N LEU A 249 -14.61 -8.87 -0.23
CA LEU A 249 -13.25 -8.37 -0.47
C LEU A 249 -12.34 -8.52 0.77
N ASP A 250 -12.85 -8.28 1.98
CA ASP A 250 -12.13 -8.52 3.23
C ASP A 250 -11.78 -10.01 3.40
N GLU A 251 -12.71 -10.93 3.13
CA GLU A 251 -12.43 -12.36 3.24
C GLU A 251 -11.35 -12.80 2.25
N MET A 252 -11.37 -12.27 1.02
CA MET A 252 -10.31 -12.50 0.05
C MET A 252 -8.96 -11.95 0.54
N MET A 253 -8.93 -10.80 1.22
CA MET A 253 -7.70 -10.25 1.82
C MET A 253 -7.21 -11.06 3.02
N LYS A 254 -8.11 -11.54 3.88
CA LYS A 254 -7.75 -12.42 5.00
C LYS A 254 -7.10 -13.71 4.50
N GLN A 255 -7.64 -14.28 3.44
CA GLN A 255 -7.04 -15.45 2.82
C GLN A 255 -5.61 -15.16 2.33
N LYS A 256 -5.37 -13.98 1.75
CA LYS A 256 -4.03 -13.54 1.35
C LYS A 256 -3.07 -13.38 2.53
N PHE A 257 -3.53 -12.89 3.68
CA PHE A 257 -2.68 -12.86 4.89
C PHE A 257 -2.27 -14.26 5.35
N ILE A 258 -3.17 -15.24 5.25
CA ILE A 258 -2.87 -16.65 5.58
C ILE A 258 -1.86 -17.22 4.58
N GLU A 259 -2.08 -17.03 3.28
CA GLU A 259 -1.17 -17.51 2.21
C GLU A 259 0.25 -16.95 2.34
N HIS A 260 0.39 -15.72 2.83
CA HIS A 260 1.68 -15.04 2.99
C HIS A 260 2.22 -15.06 4.43
N GLN A 261 1.68 -15.91 5.30
CA GLN A 261 2.06 -15.93 6.71
C GLN A 261 3.57 -16.16 6.93
N ASP A 262 4.19 -17.03 6.13
CA ASP A 262 5.63 -17.30 6.19
C ASP A 262 6.46 -16.04 5.90
N ARG A 263 5.98 -15.19 4.98
CA ARG A 263 6.64 -13.91 4.68
C ARG A 263 6.57 -13.00 5.89
N PHE A 264 5.42 -12.86 6.52
CA PHE A 264 5.27 -12.03 7.72
C PHE A 264 6.10 -12.54 8.90
N ASP A 265 6.24 -13.86 9.03
CA ASP A 265 7.07 -14.48 10.06
C ASP A 265 8.56 -14.19 9.86
N LEU A 266 9.06 -14.31 8.62
CA LEU A 266 10.42 -13.91 8.27
C LEU A 266 10.65 -12.41 8.52
N LEU A 267 9.68 -11.58 8.16
CA LEU A 267 9.77 -10.13 8.33
C LEU A 267 9.92 -9.65 9.79
N ASP A 268 9.47 -10.45 10.76
CA ASP A 268 9.67 -10.16 12.19
C ASP A 268 11.13 -10.40 12.62
N THR A 269 11.87 -11.26 11.90
CA THR A 269 13.27 -11.60 12.20
C THR A 269 14.28 -10.70 11.48
N LEU A 270 13.90 -10.09 10.36
CA LEU A 270 14.80 -9.25 9.57
C LEU A 270 15.21 -7.98 10.33
N LYS A 271 16.52 -7.72 10.40
CA LYS A 271 17.11 -6.50 10.96
C LYS A 271 18.23 -6.01 10.06
N VAL A 272 18.24 -4.72 9.74
CA VAL A 272 19.37 -4.07 9.06
C VAL A 272 20.46 -3.78 10.07
N ASP A 273 21.71 -4.10 9.73
CA ASP A 273 22.88 -3.67 10.49
C ASP A 273 23.49 -2.42 9.86
N GLU A 274 23.06 -1.26 10.35
CA GLU A 274 23.52 0.04 9.84
C GLU A 274 25.04 0.24 9.95
N SER A 275 25.74 -0.49 10.83
CA SER A 275 27.19 -0.39 10.97
C SER A 275 27.95 -0.99 9.77
N LEU A 276 27.31 -1.90 9.04
CA LEU A 276 27.86 -2.57 7.86
C LEU A 276 27.51 -1.87 6.55
N ARG A 277 26.81 -0.73 6.61
CA ARG A 277 26.37 -0.01 5.41
C ARG A 277 27.59 0.56 4.68
N PRO A 278 27.78 0.29 3.38
CA PRO A 278 28.89 0.86 2.62
C PRO A 278 28.85 2.39 2.68
N GLN A 279 29.98 3.01 3.05
CA GLN A 279 30.10 4.46 2.97
C GLN A 279 30.12 4.85 1.48
N THR A 280 29.20 5.71 1.06
CA THR A 280 29.26 6.31 -0.27
C THR A 280 30.53 7.16 -0.35
N SER A 281 31.50 6.74 -1.16
CA SER A 281 32.61 7.61 -1.58
C SER A 281 32.00 8.81 -2.29
N THR A 282 32.01 9.96 -1.62
CA THR A 282 31.62 11.26 -2.20
C THR A 282 32.57 11.69 -3.30
#